data_AF-A0A6B0ZIA1-F1
#
_entry.id   AF-A0A6B0ZIA1-F1
#
_cell.length_a   1.000
_cell.length_b   1.000
_cell.length_c   1.000
_cell.angle_alpha   90.00
_cell.angle_beta   90.00
_cell.angle_gamma   90.00
#
_symmetry.space_group_name_H-M   'P 1'
#
loop_
_entity.id
_entity.type
_entity.pdbx_description
1 polymer ?
#
loop_
_entity_poly.entity_id
_entity_poly.type
_entity_poly.pdbx_seq_one_letter_code
_entity_poly.pdbx_strand_id
1 'polypeptide(L)' 'RLWLDKVARNFLPFNVTGNPALVVPVGLDEGRPAAVQIVAPHHRDARCLQVGEALQTATQSHTH' A
#
# COMPACT_ATOMS: atom_id res chain seq x y z
N ARG A 1 13.95 12.87 -13.49
CA ARG A 1 12.54 13.34 -13.34
C ARG A 1 11.51 12.21 -13.46
N LEU A 2 11.69 11.23 -14.37
CA LEU A 2 10.74 10.12 -14.60
C LEU A 2 10.29 9.30 -13.37
N TRP A 3 11.12 9.15 -12.34
CA TRP A 3 10.80 8.32 -11.18
C TRP A 3 9.67 8.91 -10.31
N LEU A 4 9.72 10.22 -10.04
CA LEU A 4 8.68 10.92 -9.27
C LEU A 4 7.33 10.82 -9.98
N ASP A 5 7.30 11.04 -11.30
CA ASP A 5 6.06 10.95 -12.09
C ASP A 5 5.44 9.54 -12.04
N LYS A 6 6.29 8.50 -12.07
CA LYS A 6 5.86 7.09 -12.00
C LYS A 6 5.27 6.73 -10.64
N VAL A 7 5.90 7.16 -9.54
CA VAL A 7 5.40 6.90 -8.19
C VAL A 7 4.16 7.76 -7.92
N ALA A 8 4.24 9.06 -8.19
CA ALA A 8 3.20 10.04 -7.95
C ALA A 8 1.85 9.66 -8.59
N ARG A 9 1.85 9.11 -9.81
CA ARG A 9 0.63 8.70 -10.51
C ARG A 9 -0.27 7.78 -9.69
N ASN A 10 0.31 6.87 -8.91
CA ASN A 10 -0.46 5.84 -8.21
C ASN A 10 -0.87 6.25 -6.79
N PHE A 11 -0.21 7.25 -6.19
CA PHE A 11 -0.43 7.65 -4.79
C PHE A 11 -1.10 9.02 -4.68
N LEU A 12 -0.77 9.96 -5.56
CA LEU A 12 -1.31 11.32 -5.50
C LEU A 12 -2.83 11.41 -5.63
N PRO A 13 -3.52 10.58 -6.45
CA PRO A 13 -4.98 10.66 -6.53
C PRO A 13 -5.64 10.57 -5.15
N PHE A 14 -5.16 9.67 -4.29
CA PHE A 14 -5.76 9.42 -2.98
C PHE A 14 -5.43 10.48 -1.93
N ASN A 15 -4.29 11.18 -2.08
CA ASN A 15 -4.00 12.38 -1.31
C ASN A 15 -4.95 13.53 -1.69
N VAL A 16 -5.27 13.67 -2.99
CA VAL A 16 -6.15 14.72 -3.50
C VAL A 16 -7.61 14.45 -3.15
N THR A 17 -8.06 13.20 -3.29
CA THR A 17 -9.45 12.83 -2.98
C THR A 17 -9.69 12.67 -1.47
N GLY A 18 -8.65 12.41 -0.68
CA GLY A 18 -8.77 12.16 0.76
C GLY A 18 -9.27 10.76 1.09
N ASN A 19 -9.00 9.77 0.23
CA ASN A 19 -9.31 8.38 0.52
C ASN A 19 -8.29 7.82 1.53
N PRO A 20 -8.74 6.98 2.49
CA PRO A 20 -7.81 6.20 3.30
C PRO A 20 -6.96 5.30 2.40
N ALA A 21 -5.64 5.35 2.57
CA ALA A 21 -4.68 4.54 1.82
C ALA A 21 -3.60 3.98 2.77
N LEU A 22 -3.23 2.72 2.56
CA LEU A 22 -2.22 1.99 3.35
C LEU A 22 -1.25 1.29 2.40
N VAL A 23 0.03 1.25 2.77
CA VAL A 23 1.06 0.49 2.03
C VAL A 23 1.61 -0.60 2.92
N VAL A 24 1.60 -1.84 2.44
CA VAL A 24 2.06 -3.02 3.18
C VAL A 24 3.14 -3.74 2.38
N PRO A 25 4.33 -3.99 2.94
CA PRO A 25 5.35 -4.85 2.33
C PRO A 25 4.80 -6.26 2.07
N VAL A 26 5.14 -6.87 0.93
CA VAL A 26 4.67 -8.23 0.59
C VAL A 26 5.79 -9.17 0.17
N GLY A 27 7.04 -8.72 0.25
CA GLY A 27 8.22 -9.56 0.06
C GLY A 27 9.24 -8.92 -0.88
N LEU A 28 9.97 -9.77 -1.59
CA LEU A 28 10.95 -9.36 -2.58
C LEU A 28 10.49 -9.74 -3.99
N ASP A 29 10.69 -8.83 -4.92
CA ASP A 29 10.57 -9.05 -6.36
C ASP A 29 11.93 -8.80 -7.01
N GLU A 30 12.51 -9.84 -7.62
CA GLU A 30 13.88 -9.81 -8.16
C GLU A 30 14.93 -9.27 -7.16
N GLY A 31 14.79 -9.64 -5.88
CA GLY A 31 15.69 -9.18 -4.80
C GLY A 31 15.46 -7.74 -4.33
N ARG A 32 14.42 -7.06 -4.82
CA ARG A 32 14.04 -5.70 -4.41
C ARG A 32 12.77 -5.73 -3.55
N PRO A 33 12.64 -4.90 -2.49
CA PRO A 33 11.42 -4.81 -1.71
C PRO A 33 10.20 -4.44 -2.56
N ALA A 34 9.15 -5.25 -2.43
CA ALA A 34 7.86 -5.04 -3.07
C ALA A 34 6.78 -4.78 -2.01
N ALA A 35 5.80 -3.95 -2.36
CA ALA A 35 4.69 -3.57 -1.48
C ALA A 35 3.40 -3.40 -2.29
N VAL A 36 2.26 -3.54 -1.59
CA VAL A 36 0.92 -3.32 -2.14
C VAL A 36 0.33 -2.06 -1.50
N GLN A 37 -0.29 -1.20 -2.33
CA GLN A 37 -1.09 -0.07 -1.87
C GLN A 37 -2.57 -0.48 -1.84
N ILE A 38 -3.19 -0.36 -0.67
CA ILE A 38 -4.60 -0.62 -0.41
C ILE A 38 -5.30 0.73 -0.28
N VAL A 39 -6.46 0.88 -0.93
CA VAL A 39 -7.27 2.09 -0.85
C VAL A 39 -8.70 1.71 -0.49
N ALA A 40 -9.28 2.41 0.49
CA ALA A 40 -10.64 2.20 0.93
C ALA A 40 -11.57 3.38 0.55
N PRO A 41 -12.90 3.18 0.55
CA PRO A 41 -13.85 4.29 0.49
C PRO A 41 -13.64 5.28 1.65
N HIS A 42 -14.14 6.50 1.50
CA HIS A 42 -14.06 7.51 2.57
C HIS A 42 -14.66 6.99 3.90
N HIS A 43 -14.02 7.37 5.00
CA HIS A 43 -14.40 7.00 6.37
C HIS A 43 -14.41 5.49 6.63
N ARG A 44 -13.63 4.71 5.86
CA ARG A 44 -13.47 3.26 6.02
C ARG A 44 -12.02 2.86 6.34
N ASP A 45 -11.34 3.67 7.14
CA ASP A 45 -9.97 3.45 7.61
C ASP A 45 -9.80 2.07 8.26
N ALA A 46 -10.76 1.66 9.09
CA ALA A 46 -10.78 0.33 9.70
C ALA A 46 -10.76 -0.81 8.66
N ARG A 47 -11.44 -0.64 7.52
CA ARG A 47 -11.42 -1.63 6.43
C ARG A 47 -10.05 -1.65 5.74
N CYS A 48 -9.44 -0.49 5.56
CA CYS A 48 -8.09 -0.39 5.02
C CYS A 48 -7.08 -1.17 5.89
N LEU A 49 -7.17 -0.98 7.22
CA LEU A 49 -6.34 -1.70 8.20
C LEU A 49 -6.62 -3.20 8.23
N GLN A 50 -7.89 -3.63 8.22
CA GLN A 50 -8.26 -5.06 8.20
C GLN A 50 -7.68 -5.79 6.99
N VAL A 51 -7.74 -5.18 5.81
CA VAL A 51 -7.13 -5.76 4.60
C VAL A 51 -5.60 -5.77 4.72
N GLY A 52 -5.01 -4.72 5.30
CA GLY A 52 -3.57 -4.65 5.56
C GLY A 52 -3.09 -5.75 6.50
N GLU A 53 -3.81 -5.99 7.59
CA GLU A 53 -3.53 -7.06 8.54
C GLU A 53 -3.65 -8.44 7.89
N ALA A 54 -4.71 -8.67 7.09
CA ALA A 54 -4.88 -9.92 6.36
C ALA A 54 -3.71 -10.17 5.39
N LEU A 55 -3.25 -9.13 4.69
CA LEU A 55 -2.12 -9.22 3.78
C LEU A 55 -0.80 -9.44 4.51
N GLN A 56 -0.58 -8.75 5.63
CA GLN A 56 0.58 -8.95 6.50
C GLN A 56 0.60 -10.37 7.06
N THR A 57 -0.53 -10.92 7.49
CA THR A 57 -0.62 -12.29 8.03
C THR A 57 -0.35 -13.35 6.96
N ALA A 58 -0.78 -13.09 5.73
CA ALA A 58 -0.55 -13.98 4.59
C ALA A 58 0.89 -13.93 4.05
N THR A 59 1.69 -12.93 4.45
CA THR A 59 3.05 -12.71 3.93
C THR A 59 4.09 -12.84 5.03
N GLN A 60 5.17 -13.59 4.79
CA GLN A 60 6.26 -13.79 5.77
C GLN A 60 7.22 -12.59 5.85
N SER A 61 6.92 -11.51 5.13
CA SER A 61 7.81 -10.36 4.91
C SER A 61 8.06 -9.50 6.16
N HIS A 62 7.42 -9.85 7.27
CA HIS A 62 7.46 -9.11 8.54
C HIS A 62 8.02 -9.95 9.70
N THR A 63 8.48 -11.17 9.42
CA THR A 63 9.18 -12.00 10.41
C THR A 63 10.64 -11.54 10.44
N HIS A 64 10.99 -10.77 11.47
CA HIS A 64 12.35 -10.35 11.77
C HIS A 64 13.13 -11.41 12.54
#